data_AF-S0NFR1-F1
#
_entry.id   AF-S0NFR1-F1
#
_cell.length_a   1.000
_cell.length_b   1.000
_cell.length_c   1.000
_cell.angle_alpha   90.00
_cell.angle_beta   90.00
_cell.angle_gamma   90.00
#
_symmetry.space_group_name_H-M   'P 1'
#
loop_
_entity.id
_entity.type
_entity.pdbx_description
1 polymer ?
#
loop_
_entity_poly.entity_id
_entity_poly.type
_entity_poly.pdbx_seq_one_letter_code
_entity_poly.pdbx_strand_id
1 'polypeptide(L)' 'MLLYGLSLTRSHYEAEDLVQEALYRFLLIYDQLEDTNYKARLFRVMRNYYFDKQRKEKKKPTIYSINLSN' A
#
# COMPACT_ATOMS: atom_id res chain seq x y z
N MET A 1 -10.12 4.94 7.77
CA MET A 1 -9.14 4.34 6.83
C MET A 1 -7.76 4.26 7.46
N LEU A 2 -7.27 5.33 8.10
CA LEU A 2 -5.97 5.33 8.79
C LEU A 2 -5.80 4.19 9.80
N LEU A 3 -6.79 3.94 10.67
CA LEU A 3 -6.75 2.80 11.62
C LEU A 3 -6.62 1.45 10.93
N TYR A 4 -7.24 1.29 9.76
CA TYR A 4 -7.09 0.07 8.96
C TYR A 4 -5.68 -0.03 8.37
N GLY A 5 -5.12 1.07 7.86
CA GLY A 5 -3.73 1.14 7.41
C GLY A 5 -2.76 0.78 8.51
N LEU A 6 -2.96 1.34 9.71
CA LEU A 6 -2.15 1.04 10.88
C LEU A 6 -2.23 -0.44 11.29
N SER A 7 -3.41 -1.07 11.14
CA SER A 7 -3.56 -2.51 11.40
C SER A 7 -2.76 -3.38 10.43
N LEU A 8 -2.51 -2.88 9.21
CA LEU A 8 -1.73 -3.57 8.18
C LEU A 8 -0.23 -3.32 8.35
N THR A 9 0.18 -2.07 8.49
CA THR A 9 1.61 -1.67 8.45
C THR A 9 2.28 -1.69 9.81
N ARG A 10 1.52 -1.57 10.90
CA ARG A 10 2.06 -1.40 12.27
C ARG A 10 3.01 -0.20 12.43
N SER A 11 2.97 0.74 11.48
CA SER A 11 3.78 1.95 11.44
C SER A 11 2.88 3.12 11.05
N HIS A 12 2.96 4.22 11.81
CA HIS A 12 2.15 5.41 11.55
C HIS A 12 2.48 6.02 10.18
N TYR A 13 3.77 6.25 9.91
CA TYR A 13 4.25 6.83 8.65
C TYR A 13 3.85 5.96 7.45
N GLU A 14 4.05 4.64 7.54
CA GLU A 14 3.66 3.76 6.43
C GLU A 14 2.14 3.66 6.26
N ALA A 15 1.37 3.80 7.34
CA ALA A 15 -0.08 3.84 7.27
C ALA A 15 -0.57 5.11 6.56
N GLU A 16 0.05 6.26 6.84
CA GLU A 16 -0.24 7.52 6.16
C GLU A 16 0.06 7.42 4.66
N ASP A 17 1.24 6.93 4.29
CA ASP A 17 1.62 6.71 2.89
C ASP A 17 0.65 5.76 2.18
N LEU A 18 0.31 4.65 2.85
CA LEU A 18 -0.63 3.65 2.33
C LEU A 18 -2.02 4.26 2.08
N VAL A 19 -2.52 5.09 3.00
CA VAL A 19 -3.82 5.76 2.86
C VAL A 19 -3.79 6.77 1.72
N GLN A 20 -2.76 7.62 1.66
CA GLN A 20 -2.63 8.66 0.64
C GLN A 20 -2.57 8.04 -0.76
N GLU A 21 -1.74 7.02 -0.95
CA GLU A 21 -1.62 6.34 -2.24
C GLU A 21 -2.90 5.59 -2.64
N ALA A 22 -3.61 4.99 -1.67
CA ALA A 22 -4.89 4.34 -1.93
C ALA A 22 -5.97 5.34 -2.36
N LEU A 23 -6.03 6.51 -1.72
CA LEU A 23 -6.93 7.59 -2.09
C LEU A 23 -6.61 8.12 -3.49
N TYR A 24 -5.33 8.37 -3.79
CA TYR A 24 -4.90 8.83 -5.11
C TYR A 24 -5.34 7.85 -6.21
N ARG A 25 -5.06 6.55 -6.04
CA ARG A 25 -5.47 5.51 -7.00
C ARG A 25 -6.98 5.39 -7.15
N PHE A 26 -7.71 5.57 -6.05
CA PHE A 26 -9.16 5.54 -6.08
C PHE A 26 -9.75 6.73 -6.84
N LEU A 27 -9.20 7.93 -6.65
CA LEU A 27 -9.62 9.14 -7.36
C LEU A 27 -9.41 9.01 -8.88
N LEU A 28 -8.32 8.39 -9.33
CA LEU A 28 -8.07 8.14 -10.75
C LEU A 28 -9.12 7.29 -11.45
N ILE A 29 -9.81 6.41 -10.71
CA ILE A 29 -10.83 5.51 -11.26
C ILE A 29 -12.24 5.92 -10.85
N TYR A 30 -12.39 6.96 -10.02
CA TYR A 30 -13.65 7.31 -9.36
C TYR A 30 -14.78 7.57 -10.35
N ASP A 31 -14.50 8.36 -11.40
CA ASP A 31 -15.49 8.73 -12.43
C ASP A 31 -15.93 7.55 -13.32
N GLN A 32 -15.20 6.42 -13.26
CA GLN A 32 -15.49 5.21 -14.01
C GLN A 32 -16.27 4.17 -13.19
N LEU A 33 -16.56 4.45 -11.92
CA LEU A 33 -17.26 3.52 -11.05
C LEU A 33 -18.77 3.58 -11.28
N GLU A 34 -19.32 2.50 -11.83
CA GLU A 34 -20.77 2.32 -12.02
C GLU A 34 -21.52 2.00 -10.70
N ASP A 35 -20.81 1.51 -9.68
CA ASP A 35 -21.37 1.12 -8.37
C ASP A 35 -21.09 2.18 -7.30
N THR A 36 -22.05 2.38 -6.40
CA THR A 36 -22.04 3.38 -5.32
C THR A 36 -21.31 2.94 -4.05
N ASN A 37 -20.88 1.67 -3.94
CA ASN A 37 -20.11 1.21 -2.77
C ASN A 37 -18.63 1.64 -2.82
N TYR A 38 -18.40 2.95 -2.87
CA TYR A 38 -17.10 3.60 -2.90
C TYR A 38 -16.21 3.18 -1.73
N LYS A 39 -16.80 3.01 -0.54
CA LYS A 39 -16.08 2.60 0.67
C LYS A 39 -15.44 1.22 0.50
N ALA A 40 -16.20 0.21 0.04
CA ALA A 40 -15.65 -1.13 -0.17
C ALA A 40 -14.57 -1.15 -1.26
N ARG A 41 -14.77 -0.41 -2.35
CA ARG A 41 -13.80 -0.29 -3.45
C ARG A 41 -12.50 0.34 -2.97
N LEU A 42 -12.58 1.42 -2.20
CA LEU A 42 -11.43 2.11 -1.62
C LEU A 42 -10.63 1.21 -0.67
N PHE A 43 -11.31 0.46 0.21
CA PHE A 43 -10.63 -0.53 1.05
C PHE A 43 -9.96 -1.65 0.24
N ARG A 44 -10.56 -2.05 -0.88
CA ARG A 44 -9.96 -3.04 -1.80
C ARG A 44 -8.71 -2.48 -2.48
N VAL A 45 -8.75 -1.23 -2.99
CA VAL A 45 -7.58 -0.56 -3.57
C VAL A 45 -6.43 -0.51 -2.55
N MET A 46 -6.72 -0.07 -1.33
CA MET A 46 -5.74 0.02 -0.26
C MET A 46 -5.11 -1.35 0.08
N ARG A 47 -5.93 -2.38 0.28
CA ARG A 47 -5.46 -3.74 0.59
C ARG A 47 -4.60 -4.32 -0.54
N ASN A 48 -5.04 -4.16 -1.78
CA ASN A 48 -4.31 -4.68 -2.95
C ASN A 48 -2.95 -4.00 -3.08
N TYR A 49 -2.90 -2.68 -2.97
CA TYR A 49 -1.66 -1.93 -3.02
C TYR A 49 -0.69 -2.34 -1.91
N TYR A 50 -1.18 -2.53 -0.68
CA TYR A 50 -0.36 -3.02 0.43
C TYR A 50 0.29 -4.38 0.11
N PHE A 51 -0.49 -5.38 -0.31
CA PHE A 51 0.06 -6.70 -0.62
C PHE A 51 0.99 -6.68 -1.85
N ASP A 52 0.74 -5.82 -2.83
CA ASP A 52 1.64 -5.62 -3.97
C ASP A 52 2.99 -5.05 -3.53
N LYS A 53 2.99 -4.04 -2.66
CA LYS A 53 4.21 -3.47 -2.07
C LYS A 53 5.01 -4.55 -1.33
N GLN A 54 4.35 -5.32 -0.47
CA GLN A 54 4.97 -6.42 0.27
C GLN A 54 5.54 -7.52 -0.63
N ARG A 55 4.83 -7.90 -1.71
CA ARG A 55 5.34 -8.86 -2.71
C ARG A 55 6.58 -8.34 -3.44
N LYS A 56 6.64 -7.04 -3.74
CA LYS A 56 7.81 -6.42 -4.38
C LYS A 56 9.01 -6.37 -3.43
N GLU A 57 8.79 -6.04 -2.16
CA GLU A 57 9.84 -6.02 -1.14
C GLU A 57 10.49 -7.39 -0.95
N LYS A 58 9.68 -8.46 -0.86
CA LYS A 58 10.19 -9.84 -0.76
C LYS A 58 10.97 -10.31 -1.99
N LYS A 59 10.74 -9.70 -3.15
CA LYS A 59 11.45 -10.02 -4.40
C LYS A 59 12.75 -9.23 -4.59
N LYS A 60 13.03 -8.23 -3.74
CA LYS A 60 14.31 -7.51 -3.81
C LYS A 60 15.42 -8.49 -3.42
N PRO A 61 16.47 -8.65 -4.24
CA PRO A 61 17.61 -9.49 -3.86
C PRO A 61 18.18 -8.95 -2.55
N THR A 62 18.38 -9.82 -1.57
CA THR A 62 19.16 -9.51 -0.38
C THR A 62 20.55 -9.16 -0.86
N ILE A 63 20.85 -7.86 -1.00
CA ILE A 63 22.21 -7.40 -1.24
C ILE A 63 22.96 -7.71 0.06
N TYR A 64 23.57 -8.88 0.13
CA TYR A 64 24.63 -9.11 1.10
C TYR A 64 25.70 -8.07 0.77
N SER A 65 25.94 -7.14 1.70
CA SER A 65 27.14 -6.33 1.72
C SER A 65 28.34 -7.26 1.88
N ILE A 66 28.81 -7.80 0.75
CA ILE A 66 30.06 -8.55 0.68
C ILE A 66 31.18 -7.52 0.82
N ASN A 67 31.94 -7.66 1.92
CA ASN A 67 33.28 -7.12 2.17
C ASN A 67 33.46 -5.59 2.21
N LEU A 68 33.66 -5.05 3.43
CA LEU A 68 34.50 -3.86 3.69
C LEU A 68 35.13 -3.98 5.09
N SER A 69 36.00 -4.96 5.25
CA SER A 69 37.06 -4.98 6.27
C SER A 69 38.20 -5.85 5.72
N ASN A 70 38.96 -5.26 4.80
CA ASN A 70 40.37 -5.58 4.63
C ASN A 70 41.15 -4.84 5.72
#